data_AF-E6VFK0-F1
#
_entry.id   AF-E6VFK0-F1
#
_cell.length_a   1.000
_cell.length_b   1.000
_cell.length_c   1.000
_cell.angle_alpha   90.00
_cell.angle_beta   90.00
_cell.angle_gamma   90.00
#
_symmetry.space_group_name_H-M   'P 1'
#
loop_
_entity.id
_entity.type
_entity.pdbx_description
1 polymer ?
#
loop_
_entity_poly.entity_id
_entity_poly.type
_entity_poly.pdbx_seq_one_letter_code
_entity_poly.pdbx_strand_id
1 'polypeptide(L)'
;MGMDPTAHPVRAYRLRQTPPLKLGDLARRIGTTTANLSRIETGKQALSDALLPKIVAETGIPARELRPDLAKLFAAPEGGPGRPRSCAA
;
A
#
# COMPACT_ATOMS: atom_id res chain seq x y z
N MET A 1 14.62 -15.62 -20.10
CA MET A 1 14.87 -14.92 -18.83
C MET A 1 13.64 -14.07 -18.55
N GLY A 2 12.79 -14.48 -17.60
CA GLY A 2 11.54 -13.78 -17.30
C GLY A 2 11.77 -12.70 -16.24
N MET A 3 11.85 -11.46 -16.68
CA MET A 3 11.80 -10.27 -15.82
C MET A 3 10.90 -9.26 -16.54
N ASP A 4 10.30 -8.34 -15.77
CA ASP A 4 9.37 -7.25 -16.17
C ASP A 4 7.87 -7.61 -16.16
N PRO A 5 6.93 -6.69 -15.82
CA PRO A 5 7.02 -5.35 -15.22
C PRO A 5 6.10 -5.11 -13.99
N THR A 6 5.41 -6.11 -13.44
CA THR A 6 4.55 -5.95 -12.25
C THR A 6 5.36 -5.97 -10.95
N ALA A 7 6.44 -5.19 -10.90
CA ALA A 7 7.17 -4.96 -9.66
C ALA A 7 6.22 -4.23 -8.70
N HIS A 8 5.59 -5.00 -7.79
CA HIS A 8 4.67 -4.45 -6.82
C HIS A 8 5.30 -3.21 -6.17
N PRO A 9 4.61 -2.07 -6.03
CA PRO A 9 5.18 -0.81 -5.57
C PRO A 9 5.96 -0.94 -4.25
N VAL A 10 5.49 -1.82 -3.36
CA VAL A 10 6.19 -2.21 -2.12
C VAL A 10 7.59 -2.79 -2.36
N ARG A 11 7.75 -3.65 -3.37
CA ARG A 11 9.06 -4.20 -3.76
C ARG A 11 9.99 -3.10 -4.29
N ALA A 12 9.46 -2.19 -5.11
CA ALA A 12 10.23 -1.06 -5.62
C ALA A 12 10.70 -0.13 -4.49
N TYR A 13 9.81 0.19 -3.54
CA TYR A 13 10.16 0.96 -2.34
C TYR A 13 11.31 0.31 -1.57
N ARG A 14 11.23 -1.01 -1.36
CA ARG A 14 12.21 -1.77 -0.61
C ARG A 14 13.61 -1.74 -1.23
N LEU A 15 13.69 -1.81 -2.56
CA LEU A 15 14.93 -1.77 -3.32
C LEU A 15 15.53 -0.36 -3.43
N ARG A 16 14.72 0.70 -3.29
CA ARG A 16 15.18 2.10 -3.32
C ARG A 16 15.83 2.56 -2.00
N GLN A 17 15.62 1.83 -0.91
CA GLN A 17 16.25 2.14 0.38
C GLN A 17 17.76 1.85 0.35
N THR A 18 18.55 2.66 1.05
CA THR A 18 19.99 2.47 1.19
C THR A 18 20.35 2.37 2.67
N PRO A 19 20.75 1.18 3.19
CA PRO A 19 20.84 -0.11 2.50
C PRO A 19 19.45 -0.69 2.14
N PRO A 20 19.38 -1.62 1.16
CA PRO A 20 18.12 -2.25 0.77
C PRO A 20 17.41 -2.88 1.97
N LEU A 21 16.13 -2.55 2.19
CA LEU A 21 15.40 -3.13 3.31
C LEU A 21 15.20 -4.62 3.05
N LYS A 22 15.44 -5.47 4.05
CA LYS A 22 15.12 -6.90 3.92
C LYS A 22 13.61 -7.09 4.04
N LEU A 23 13.10 -8.15 3.41
CA LEU A 23 11.70 -8.57 3.51
C LEU A 23 11.27 -8.72 4.98
N GLY A 24 12.14 -9.30 5.82
CA GLY A 24 11.90 -9.49 7.25
C GLY A 24 11.73 -8.19 8.02
N ASP A 25 12.52 -7.18 7.70
CA ASP A 25 12.45 -5.89 8.39
C ASP A 25 11.15 -5.17 8.04
N LEU A 26 10.77 -5.13 6.76
CA LEU A 26 9.51 -4.52 6.35
C LEU A 26 8.31 -5.28 6.95
N ALA A 27 8.35 -6.60 6.91
CA ALA A 27 7.28 -7.44 7.46
C ALA A 27 7.07 -7.19 8.96
N ARG A 28 8.15 -7.04 9.72
CA ARG A 28 8.09 -6.70 11.15
C ARG A 28 7.46 -5.32 11.39
N ARG A 29 7.83 -4.31 10.60
CA ARG A 29 7.30 -2.94 10.74
C ARG A 29 5.80 -2.86 10.48
N ILE A 30 5.30 -3.57 9.47
CA ILE A 30 3.87 -3.57 9.13
C ILE A 30 3.07 -4.65 9.88
N GLY A 31 3.73 -5.46 10.70
CA GLY A 31 3.09 -6.51 11.51
C GLY A 31 2.54 -7.68 10.69
N THR A 32 3.31 -8.17 9.71
CA THR A 32 2.97 -9.34 8.89
C THR A 32 4.13 -10.34 8.84
N THR A 33 3.93 -11.49 8.17
CA THR A 33 4.98 -12.48 7.97
C THR A 33 5.75 -12.23 6.67
N THR A 34 7.01 -12.64 6.63
CA THR A 34 7.86 -12.58 5.42
C THR A 34 7.26 -13.33 4.24
N ALA A 35 6.70 -14.51 4.49
CA ALA A 35 6.03 -15.31 3.47
C ALA A 35 4.80 -14.58 2.90
N ASN A 36 4.01 -13.94 3.77
CA ASN A 36 2.86 -13.16 3.35
C ASN A 36 3.28 -11.95 2.49
N LEU A 37 4.28 -11.20 2.95
CA LEU A 37 4.81 -10.06 2.22
C LEU A 37 5.42 -10.45 0.87
N SER A 38 6.11 -11.59 0.78
CA SER A 38 6.64 -12.11 -0.48
C SER A 38 5.54 -12.48 -1.49
N ARG A 39 4.43 -13.08 -1.02
CA ARG A 39 3.26 -13.35 -1.88
C ARG A 39 2.62 -12.07 -2.41
N ILE A 40 2.57 -11.03 -1.57
CA ILE A 40 2.09 -9.70 -1.98
C ILE A 40 3.05 -9.08 -3.03
N GLU A 41 4.37 -9.08 -2.76
CA GLU A 41 5.38 -8.53 -3.68
C GLU A 41 5.40 -9.23 -5.05
N THR A 42 5.00 -10.49 -5.10
CA THR A 42 4.94 -11.31 -6.33
C THR A 42 3.56 -11.29 -7.00
N GLY A 43 2.58 -10.57 -6.44
CA GLY A 43 1.21 -10.53 -6.95
C GLY A 43 0.43 -11.83 -6.76
N LYS A 44 0.97 -12.81 -6.04
CA LYS A 44 0.29 -14.08 -5.73
C LYS A 44 -0.84 -13.91 -4.70
N GLN A 45 -0.86 -12.78 -3.99
CA GLN A 45 -1.89 -12.48 -3.00
C GLN A 45 -2.19 -10.99 -3.00
N ALA A 46 -3.48 -10.65 -2.90
CA ALA A 46 -3.91 -9.27 -2.72
C ALA A 46 -3.56 -8.76 -1.31
N LEU A 47 -3.35 -7.45 -1.21
CA LEU A 47 -3.19 -6.75 0.06
C LEU A 47 -4.50 -6.77 0.85
N SER A 48 -4.45 -7.27 2.08
CA SER A 48 -5.61 -7.24 2.97
C SER A 48 -5.92 -5.82 3.45
N ASP A 49 -7.19 -5.54 3.71
CA ASP A 49 -7.64 -4.20 4.15
C ASP A 49 -7.03 -3.80 5.50
N ALA A 50 -6.66 -4.77 6.34
CA ALA A 50 -5.95 -4.52 7.60
C ALA A 50 -4.46 -4.16 7.41
N LEU A 51 -3.82 -4.61 6.33
CA LEU A 51 -2.41 -4.33 6.04
C LEU A 51 -2.25 -3.07 5.18
N LEU A 52 -3.23 -2.76 4.35
CA LEU A 52 -3.24 -1.60 3.46
C LEU A 52 -2.89 -0.28 4.18
N PRO A 53 -3.57 0.15 5.27
CA PRO A 53 -3.24 1.41 5.94
C PRO A 53 -1.85 1.40 6.58
N LYS A 54 -1.37 0.23 7.04
CA LYS A 54 -0.02 0.10 7.64
C LYS A 54 1.07 0.26 6.58
N ILE A 55 0.86 -0.31 5.40
CA ILE A 55 1.80 -0.14 4.29
C ILE A 55 1.77 1.29 3.76
N VAL A 56 0.60 1.91 3.62
CA VAL A 56 0.49 3.32 3.24
C VAL A 56 1.24 4.21 4.24
N ALA A 57 1.07 3.97 5.55
CA ALA A 57 1.76 4.73 6.59
C ALA A 57 3.28 4.55 6.57
N GLU A 58 3.78 3.33 6.35
CA GLU A 58 5.23 3.04 6.34
C GLU A 58 5.91 3.46 5.02
N THR A 59 5.22 3.31 3.88
CA THR A 59 5.82 3.52 2.56
C THR A 59 5.46 4.87 1.93
N GLY A 60 4.41 5.53 2.42
CA GLY A 60 3.83 6.72 1.80
C GLY A 60 3.10 6.45 0.47
N ILE A 61 3.08 5.21 -0.02
CA ILE A 61 2.46 4.86 -1.29
C ILE A 61 0.95 4.79 -1.10
N PRO A 62 0.15 5.51 -1.91
CA PRO A 62 -1.29 5.53 -1.73
C PRO A 62 -1.93 4.18 -2.08
N ALA A 63 -3.03 3.85 -1.41
CA ALA A 63 -3.77 2.59 -1.58
C ALA A 63 -4.11 2.25 -3.03
N ARG A 64 -4.40 3.27 -3.86
CA ARG A 64 -4.69 3.14 -5.30
C ARG A 64 -3.53 2.55 -6.11
N GLU A 65 -2.29 2.85 -5.73
CA GLU A 65 -1.11 2.28 -6.37
C GLU A 65 -0.82 0.88 -5.83
N LEU A 66 -1.10 0.63 -4.54
CA LEU A 66 -0.94 -0.68 -3.90
C LEU A 66 -1.95 -1.73 -4.39
N ARG A 67 -3.19 -1.32 -4.70
CA ARG A 67 -4.28 -2.18 -5.19
C ARG A 67 -4.92 -1.57 -6.44
N PRO A 68 -4.28 -1.68 -7.62
CA PRO A 68 -4.84 -1.13 -8.86
C PRO A 68 -6.21 -1.72 -9.20
N ASP A 69 -6.49 -2.98 -8.82
CA ASP A 69 -7.80 -3.62 -9.00
C ASP A 69 -8.93 -2.89 -8.27
N LEU A 70 -8.63 -2.26 -7.12
CA LEU A 70 -9.59 -1.46 -6.36
C LEU A 70 -9.48 0.03 -6.65
N ALA A 71 -8.53 0.48 -7.47
CA ALA A 71 -8.38 1.90 -7.80
C ALA A 71 -9.67 2.49 -8.41
N LYS A 72 -10.47 1.66 -9.11
CA LYS A 72 -11.80 2.04 -9.61
C LYS A 72 -12.81 2.36 -8.49
N LEU A 73 -12.69 1.73 -7.32
CA LEU A 73 -13.54 2.00 -6.15
C LEU A 73 -13.10 3.27 -5.41
N PHE A 74 -11.81 3.58 -5.41
CA PHE A 74 -11.25 4.81 -4.83
C PHE A 74 -11.26 6.00 -5.79
N ALA A 75 -11.76 5.83 -7.02
CA ALA A 75 -11.92 6.91 -8.00
C ALA A 75 -13.18 7.77 -7.77
N ALA A 76 -14.01 7.45 -6.78
CA ALA A 76 -15.06 8.35 -6.30
C ALA A 76 -14.44 9.40 -5.34
N PRO A 77 -14.79 10.69 -5.50
CA PRO A 77 -13.92 11.81 -5.18
C PRO A 77 -13.83 12.06 -3.68
N GLU A 78 -12.79 12.79 -3.30
CA GLU A 78 -12.83 13.68 -2.15
C GLU A 78 -14.15 14.47 -2.15
N GLY A 79 -15.08 14.01 -1.34
CA GLY A 79 -16.38 14.59 -1.12
C GLY A 79 -16.81 14.29 0.30
N GLY A 80 -15.90 14.48 1.26
CA GLY A 80 -16.32 14.63 2.65
C GLY A 80 -17.26 15.84 2.70
N PRO A 81 -18.48 15.71 3.26
CA PRO A 81 -19.38 16.85 3.35
C PRO A 81 -18.69 17.90 4.20
N GLY A 82 -18.34 19.03 3.58
CA GLY A 82 -18.13 20.27 4.30
C GLY A 82 -19.36 20.46 5.16
N ARG A 83 -19.23 20.20 6.46
CA ARG A 83 -20.28 20.51 7.42
C ARG A 83 -20.58 21.99 7.22
N PRO A 84 -21.80 22.41 6.84
CA PRO A 84 -22.14 23.80 7.02
C PRO A 84 -22.03 24.03 8.52
N ARG A 85 -21.11 24.92 8.95
CA ARG A 85 -21.25 25.55 10.25
C ARG A 85 -22.48 26.45 10.13
N SER A 86 -23.63 25.84 10.40
CA SER A 86 -24.89 26.49 10.73
C SER A 86 -24.65 27.55 11.79
N CYS A 87 -25.16 28.75 11.50
CA CYS A 87 -25.64 29.85 12.36
C CYS A 87 -25.50 29.73 13.89
N ALA A 88 -24.99 30.82 14.50
CA ALA A 88 -25.36 31.43 15.79
C ALA A 88 -24.34 32.56 16.07
N ALA A 89 -24.64 33.81 16.41
CA ALA A 89 -25.86 34.54 16.77
C ALA A 89 -25.61 36.04 16.47
#